data_AF-A0A9X6ADK4-F1
#
_entry.id   AF-A0A9X6ADK4-F1
#
_cell.length_a   1.000
_cell.length_b   1.000
_cell.length_c   1.000
_cell.angle_alpha   90.00
_cell.angle_beta   90.00
_cell.angle_gamma   90.00
#
_symmetry.space_group_name_H-M   'P 1'
#
loop_
_entity.id
_entity.type
_entity.pdbx_description
1 polymer ?
#
loop_
_entity_poly.entity_id
_entity_poly.type
_entity_poly.pdbx_seq_one_letter_code
_entity_poly.pdbx_strand_id
1 'polypeptide(L)'
;CPPCGPSPAKAVEQLDAHLISALDPAGMTAGQHDDLLAVARELIAEEALRYFTNRLEELHLPAAADNHHARLSEAAHKLAEHRPLGEIYNLVWRATRAAAEAAQKNPRAPRTHMSTHAINQFETHAQNAAADPEWQIKPFSEIAGQGPAAMTRALFYNVLDRGPLETSLAQIAAVLPEPVPALPADKPSPTAVDDELTVTIEWLGAYPDRWNPDDVPRALSVLKEKREEAPEWHFEGKILARGAAHLHRLYERLAPVIGAREAALAVLGATAMLVHPVTLGGASLTNGEWIFNRLSAAIFGIPDEEEEEAGA
;
A
#
# COMPACT_ATOMS: atom_id res chain seq x y z
N CYS A 1 10.57 -11.19 -24.21
CA CYS A 1 9.97 -12.50 -24.59
C CYS A 1 9.40 -13.13 -23.33
N PRO A 2 8.10 -13.51 -23.29
CA PRO A 2 7.62 -14.32 -22.18
C PRO A 2 8.36 -15.67 -22.17
N PRO A 3 8.65 -16.25 -21.00
CA PRO A 3 9.41 -17.49 -20.88
C PRO A 3 8.49 -18.68 -21.19
N CYS A 4 8.21 -18.91 -22.47
CA CYS A 4 7.47 -20.08 -22.90
C CYS A 4 8.44 -21.26 -23.08
N GLY A 5 8.75 -21.95 -21.99
CA GLY A 5 9.41 -23.26 -22.05
C GLY A 5 8.53 -24.30 -22.77
N PRO A 6 9.11 -25.39 -23.32
CA PRO A 6 8.36 -26.41 -24.08
C PRO A 6 7.40 -27.26 -23.24
N SER A 7 7.31 -27.02 -21.92
CA SER A 7 6.35 -27.64 -21.02
C SER A 7 5.94 -26.66 -19.92
N PRO A 8 4.73 -26.79 -19.35
CA PRO A 8 4.25 -25.90 -18.29
C PRO A 8 5.16 -25.92 -17.04
N ALA A 9 5.75 -27.07 -16.70
CA ALA A 9 6.71 -27.16 -15.60
C ALA A 9 7.97 -26.32 -15.85
N LYS A 10 8.52 -26.36 -17.07
CA LYS A 10 9.66 -25.52 -17.45
C LYS A 10 9.31 -24.03 -17.54
N ALA A 11 8.09 -23.69 -17.95
CA ALA A 11 7.63 -22.32 -17.98
C ALA A 11 7.55 -21.72 -16.57
N VAL A 12 7.06 -22.51 -15.59
CA VAL A 12 7.06 -22.13 -14.16
C VAL A 12 8.49 -21.97 -13.65
N GLU A 13 9.38 -22.94 -13.87
CA GLU A 13 10.78 -22.84 -13.44
C GLU A 13 11.50 -21.62 -14.05
N GLN A 14 11.23 -21.30 -15.32
CA GLN A 14 11.80 -20.14 -15.99
C GLN A 14 11.21 -18.81 -15.49
N LEU A 15 9.90 -18.79 -15.19
CA LEU A 15 9.25 -17.63 -14.58
C LEU A 15 9.80 -17.40 -13.18
N ASP A 16 9.91 -18.45 -12.35
CA ASP A 16 10.46 -18.35 -11.00
C ASP A 16 11.92 -17.87 -11.05
N ALA A 17 12.75 -18.43 -11.93
CA ALA A 17 14.13 -17.97 -12.10
C ALA A 17 14.18 -16.50 -12.57
N HIS A 18 13.26 -16.09 -13.44
CA HIS A 18 13.16 -14.71 -13.89
C HIS A 18 12.72 -13.76 -12.76
N LEU A 19 11.71 -14.13 -11.97
CA LEU A 19 11.23 -13.35 -10.83
C LEU A 19 12.30 -13.25 -9.74
N ILE A 20 12.99 -14.35 -9.43
CA ILE A 20 14.12 -14.35 -8.49
C ILE A 20 15.22 -13.42 -8.99
N SER A 21 15.58 -13.50 -10.28
CA SER A 21 16.59 -12.61 -10.87
C SER A 21 16.14 -11.15 -10.90
N ALA A 22 14.85 -10.87 -11.08
CA ALA A 22 14.31 -9.51 -11.07
C ALA A 22 14.29 -8.90 -9.66
N LEU A 23 14.26 -9.75 -8.63
CA LEU A 23 14.29 -9.35 -7.22
C LEU A 23 15.72 -9.28 -6.66
N ASP A 24 16.75 -9.56 -7.44
CA ASP A 24 18.15 -9.42 -7.01
C ASP A 24 18.53 -7.93 -6.85
N PRO A 25 18.86 -7.45 -5.63
CA PRO A 25 19.23 -6.06 -5.41
C PRO A 25 20.41 -5.57 -6.27
N ALA A 26 21.29 -6.48 -6.71
CA ALA A 26 22.43 -6.15 -7.57
C ALA A 26 22.04 -5.75 -9.00
N GLY A 27 20.86 -6.17 -9.47
CA GLY A 27 20.33 -5.82 -10.79
C GLY A 27 19.41 -4.59 -10.79
N MET A 28 19.10 -4.04 -9.61
CA MET A 28 18.10 -2.99 -9.46
C MET A 28 18.63 -1.60 -9.80
N THR A 29 17.75 -0.78 -10.38
CA THR A 29 17.93 0.66 -10.57
C THR A 29 17.69 1.42 -9.27
N ALA A 30 18.07 2.70 -9.23
CA ALA A 30 17.85 3.56 -8.07
C ALA A 30 16.37 3.65 -7.67
N GLY A 31 15.44 3.77 -8.63
CA GLY A 31 14.00 3.79 -8.34
C GLY A 31 13.51 2.47 -7.73
N GLN A 32 14.02 1.34 -8.22
CA GLN A 32 13.69 0.04 -7.65
C GLN A 32 14.27 -0.17 -6.24
N HIS A 33 15.42 0.43 -5.94
CA HIS A 33 15.94 0.47 -4.56
C HIS A 33 15.02 1.29 -3.65
N ASP A 34 14.54 2.45 -4.10
CA ASP A 34 13.60 3.27 -3.35
C ASP A 34 12.29 2.52 -3.07
N ASP A 35 11.76 1.82 -4.09
CA ASP A 35 10.56 0.98 -3.96
C ASP A 35 10.80 -0.19 -2.99
N LEU A 36 11.96 -0.84 -3.07
CA LEU A 36 12.34 -1.92 -2.14
C LEU A 36 12.38 -1.42 -0.68
N LEU A 37 12.93 -0.23 -0.45
CA LEU A 37 12.97 0.39 0.87
C LEU A 37 11.58 0.80 1.36
N ALA A 38 10.72 1.28 0.46
CA ALA A 38 9.32 1.61 0.77
C ALA A 38 8.53 0.37 1.18
N VAL A 39 8.68 -0.74 0.44
CA VAL A 39 8.04 -2.03 0.78
C VAL A 39 8.59 -2.58 2.10
N ALA A 40 9.90 -2.50 2.32
CA ALA A 40 10.51 -2.93 3.59
C ALA A 40 9.93 -2.15 4.78
N ARG A 41 9.74 -0.83 4.62
CA ARG A 41 9.13 0.04 5.62
C ARG A 41 7.69 -0.36 5.92
N GLU A 42 6.88 -0.55 4.89
CA GLU A 42 5.48 -0.93 5.00
C GLU A 42 5.36 -2.27 5.75
N LEU A 43 6.15 -3.28 5.36
CA LEU A 43 6.12 -4.57 6.02
C LEU A 43 6.55 -4.50 7.50
N ILE A 44 7.57 -3.71 7.84
CA ILE A 44 7.94 -3.48 9.25
C ILE A 44 6.77 -2.86 10.03
N ALA A 45 6.12 -1.85 9.45
CA ALA A 45 5.01 -1.15 10.10
C ALA A 45 3.80 -2.07 10.29
N GLU A 46 3.37 -2.77 9.24
CA GLU A 46 2.23 -3.68 9.29
C GLU A 46 2.47 -4.87 10.23
N GLU A 47 3.70 -5.36 10.32
CA GLU A 47 4.06 -6.36 11.32
C GLU A 47 3.94 -5.84 12.76
N ALA A 48 4.35 -4.59 12.99
CA ALA A 48 4.18 -3.95 14.29
C ALA A 48 2.71 -3.81 14.67
N LEU A 49 1.84 -3.44 13.72
CA LEU A 49 0.40 -3.34 13.91
C LEU A 49 -0.24 -4.71 14.18
N ARG A 50 0.15 -5.74 13.41
CA ARG A 50 -0.27 -7.12 13.63
C ARG A 50 0.10 -7.59 15.03
N TYR A 51 1.34 -7.36 15.45
CA TYR A 51 1.79 -7.70 16.80
C TYR A 51 1.04 -6.92 17.89
N PHE A 52 0.78 -5.62 17.67
CA PHE A 52 0.00 -4.80 18.61
C PHE A 52 -1.40 -5.36 18.83
N THR A 53 -2.10 -5.71 17.76
CA THR A 53 -3.44 -6.32 17.80
C THR A 53 -3.42 -7.65 18.54
N ASN A 54 -2.51 -8.55 18.17
CA ASN A 54 -2.36 -9.84 18.86
C ASN A 54 -2.08 -9.67 20.36
N ARG A 55 -1.26 -8.69 20.74
CA ARG A 55 -0.97 -8.41 22.16
C ARG A 55 -2.16 -7.88 22.92
N LEU A 56 -3.02 -7.06 22.31
CA LEU A 56 -4.28 -6.65 22.95
C LEU A 56 -5.17 -7.87 23.20
N GLU A 57 -5.29 -8.77 22.22
CA GLU A 57 -6.09 -9.99 22.34
C GLU A 57 -5.57 -10.92 23.44
N GLU A 58 -4.26 -11.18 23.47
CA GLU A 58 -3.58 -11.98 24.50
C GLU A 58 -3.79 -11.41 25.91
N LEU A 59 -3.92 -10.09 26.04
CA LEU A 59 -4.16 -9.40 27.30
C LEU A 59 -5.66 -9.21 27.60
N HIS A 60 -6.55 -9.76 26.77
CA HIS A 60 -8.01 -9.61 26.86
C HIS A 60 -8.48 -8.14 26.88
N LEU A 61 -7.76 -7.29 26.16
CA LEU A 61 -8.13 -5.91 25.90
C LEU A 61 -8.90 -5.81 24.57
N PRO A 62 -9.85 -4.87 24.45
CA PRO A 62 -10.61 -4.73 23.21
C PRO A 62 -9.72 -4.25 22.07
N ALA A 63 -10.12 -4.53 20.84
CA ALA A 63 -9.44 -3.99 19.65
C ALA A 63 -9.41 -2.45 19.67
N ALA A 64 -8.44 -1.87 18.98
CA ALA A 64 -8.40 -0.44 18.73
C ALA A 64 -9.65 -0.02 17.93
N ALA A 65 -10.28 1.09 18.30
CA ALA A 65 -11.38 1.63 17.50
C ALA A 65 -10.84 2.22 16.19
N ASP A 66 -11.64 2.20 15.12
CA ASP A 66 -11.25 2.60 13.76
C ASP A 66 -10.64 4.00 13.69
N ASN A 67 -11.16 4.95 14.48
CA ASN A 67 -10.67 6.32 14.57
C ASN A 67 -9.26 6.43 15.18
N HIS A 68 -8.82 5.43 15.96
CA HIS A 68 -7.48 5.35 16.54
C HIS A 68 -6.51 4.52 15.70
N HIS A 69 -7.01 3.68 14.79
CA HIS A 69 -6.19 2.86 13.90
C HIS A 69 -5.30 3.72 12.98
N ALA A 70 -5.83 4.82 12.45
CA ALA A 70 -5.07 5.72 11.59
C ALA A 70 -3.84 6.31 12.30
N ARG A 71 -3.99 6.74 13.56
CA ARG A 71 -2.88 7.29 14.35
C ARG A 71 -1.86 6.22 14.73
N LEU A 72 -2.34 5.03 15.11
CA LEU A 72 -1.49 3.89 15.40
C LEU A 72 -0.65 3.50 14.17
N SER A 73 -1.29 3.43 12.99
CA SER A 73 -0.63 3.15 11.71
C SER A 73 0.40 4.22 11.36
N GLU A 74 0.06 5.50 11.50
CA GLU A 74 1.00 6.59 11.26
C GLU A 74 2.23 6.52 12.17
N ALA A 75 2.03 6.24 13.47
CA ALA A 75 3.11 6.08 14.43
C ALA A 75 4.02 4.88 14.09
N ALA A 76 3.44 3.74 13.70
CA ALA A 76 4.20 2.57 13.27
C ALA A 76 5.01 2.85 11.99
N HIS A 77 4.41 3.50 11.00
CA HIS A 77 5.08 3.88 9.74
C HIS A 77 6.22 4.86 9.95
N LYS A 78 6.08 5.84 10.85
CA LYS A 78 7.17 6.77 11.20
C LYS A 78 8.30 6.05 11.92
N LEU A 79 7.96 5.16 12.84
CA LEU A 79 8.96 4.43 13.62
C LEU A 79 9.76 3.44 12.75
N ALA A 80 9.10 2.80 11.78
CA ALA A 80 9.73 1.90 10.80
C ALA A 80 10.80 2.58 9.94
N GLU A 81 10.78 3.91 9.79
CA GLU A 81 11.84 4.67 9.10
C GLU A 81 13.19 4.60 9.84
N HIS A 82 13.14 4.41 11.16
CA HIS A 82 14.30 4.60 12.03
C HIS A 82 14.73 3.35 12.75
N ARG A 83 13.79 2.47 13.13
CA ARG A 83 14.04 1.36 14.05
C ARG A 83 13.75 -0.01 13.42
N PRO A 84 14.54 -1.05 13.75
CA PRO A 84 14.27 -2.42 13.32
C PRO A 84 13.04 -2.98 14.04
N LEU A 85 12.40 -3.99 13.44
CA LEU A 85 11.13 -4.55 13.94
C LEU A 85 11.21 -5.04 15.39
N GLY A 86 12.34 -5.60 15.81
CA GLY A 86 12.53 -6.11 17.16
C GLY A 86 12.48 -5.02 18.24
N GLU A 87 12.97 -3.81 17.94
CA GLU A 87 12.85 -2.65 18.83
C GLU A 87 11.40 -2.15 18.86
N ILE A 88 10.74 -2.09 17.71
CA ILE A 88 9.33 -1.68 17.61
C ILE A 88 8.44 -2.62 18.43
N TYR A 89 8.65 -3.92 18.31
CA TYR A 89 7.96 -4.92 19.12
C TYR A 89 8.17 -4.69 20.62
N ASN A 90 9.37 -4.28 21.06
CA ASN A 90 9.60 -3.93 22.46
C ASN A 90 8.71 -2.77 22.91
N LEU A 91 8.61 -1.71 22.10
CA LEU A 91 7.78 -0.56 22.38
C LEU A 91 6.28 -0.92 22.42
N VAL A 92 5.82 -1.75 21.48
CA VAL A 92 4.46 -2.31 21.47
C VAL A 92 4.18 -3.10 22.76
N TRP A 93 5.11 -3.99 23.14
CA TRP A 93 4.97 -4.79 24.35
C TRP A 93 4.93 -3.93 25.62
N ARG A 94 5.77 -2.89 25.72
CA ARG A 94 5.76 -1.94 26.84
C ARG A 94 4.44 -1.19 26.94
N ALA A 95 3.94 -0.69 25.81
CA ALA A 95 2.70 0.07 25.75
C ALA A 95 1.48 -0.77 26.13
N THR A 96 1.35 -1.98 25.55
CA THR A 96 0.25 -2.91 25.83
C THR A 96 0.31 -3.46 27.26
N ARG A 97 1.51 -3.78 27.78
CA ARG A 97 1.68 -4.19 29.17
C ARG A 97 1.27 -3.09 30.16
N ALA A 98 1.69 -1.85 29.92
CA ALA A 98 1.32 -0.72 30.78
C ALA A 98 -0.21 -0.51 30.80
N ALA A 99 -0.88 -0.69 29.66
CA ALA A 99 -2.35 -0.66 29.59
C ALA A 99 -3.01 -1.80 30.36
N ALA A 100 -2.51 -3.03 30.27
CA ALA A 100 -3.02 -4.16 31.05
C ALA A 100 -2.83 -3.95 32.55
N GLU A 101 -1.66 -3.46 32.99
CA GLU A 101 -1.40 -3.12 34.39
C GLU A 101 -2.33 -2.00 34.89
N ALA A 102 -2.60 -1.00 34.05
CA ALA A 102 -3.57 0.06 34.36
C ALA A 102 -5.00 -0.47 34.47
N ALA A 103 -5.39 -1.44 33.63
CA ALA A 103 -6.69 -2.10 33.67
C ALA A 103 -6.89 -2.88 34.98
N GLN A 104 -5.85 -3.59 35.42
CA GLN A 104 -5.87 -4.32 36.69
C GLN A 104 -5.97 -3.38 37.90
N LYS A 105 -5.27 -2.24 37.87
CA LYS A 105 -5.32 -1.23 38.94
C LYS A 105 -6.65 -0.48 38.99
N ASN A 106 -7.38 -0.39 37.87
CA ASN A 106 -8.63 0.35 37.77
C ASN A 106 -9.79 -0.51 37.22
N PRO A 107 -10.30 -1.51 37.97
CA PRO A 107 -11.29 -2.46 37.46
C PRO A 107 -12.63 -1.85 37.02
N ARG A 108 -12.95 -0.64 37.51
CA ARG A 108 -14.18 0.09 37.18
C ARG A 108 -14.08 0.91 35.89
N ALA A 109 -12.87 1.10 35.36
CA ALA A 109 -12.68 1.85 34.12
C ALA A 109 -13.15 1.01 32.91
N PRO A 110 -13.81 1.62 31.90
CA PRO A 110 -14.14 0.93 30.67
C PRO A 110 -12.88 0.35 30.00
N ARG A 111 -12.93 -0.93 29.62
CA ARG A 111 -11.79 -1.60 28.96
C ARG A 111 -11.38 -0.94 27.64
N THR A 112 -12.32 -0.30 26.94
CA THR A 112 -12.05 0.50 25.74
C THR A 112 -11.05 1.62 25.98
N HIS A 113 -11.05 2.24 27.17
CA HIS A 113 -10.07 3.26 27.52
C HIS A 113 -8.66 2.70 27.67
N MET A 114 -8.50 1.39 27.92
CA MET A 114 -7.20 0.75 28.08
C MET A 114 -6.50 0.55 26.74
N SER A 115 -7.25 0.21 25.69
CA SER A 115 -6.69 0.13 24.33
C SER A 115 -6.29 1.52 23.82
N THR A 116 -7.10 2.55 24.07
CA THR A 116 -6.71 3.94 23.81
C THR A 116 -5.47 4.35 24.60
N HIS A 117 -5.34 3.93 25.86
CA HIS A 117 -4.14 4.17 26.66
C HIS A 117 -2.90 3.48 26.06
N ALA A 118 -3.02 2.22 25.60
CA ALA A 118 -1.94 1.52 24.92
C ALA A 118 -1.48 2.28 23.67
N ILE A 119 -2.42 2.75 22.85
CA ILE A 119 -2.11 3.51 21.62
C ILE A 119 -1.39 4.81 21.96
N ASN A 120 -1.89 5.60 22.91
CA ASN A 120 -1.23 6.85 23.33
C ASN A 120 0.18 6.62 23.87
N GLN A 121 0.40 5.54 24.63
CA GLN A 121 1.73 5.16 25.11
C GLN A 121 2.66 4.77 23.96
N PHE A 122 2.17 3.97 23.02
CA PHE A 122 2.95 3.58 21.84
C PHE A 122 3.32 4.79 20.99
N GLU A 123 2.38 5.71 20.72
CA GLU A 123 2.66 6.95 19.99
C GLU A 123 3.74 7.80 20.69
N THR A 124 3.64 7.94 22.01
CA THR A 124 4.66 8.67 22.79
C THR A 124 6.02 7.99 22.67
N HIS A 125 6.07 6.66 22.77
CA HIS A 125 7.31 5.90 22.57
C HIS A 125 7.85 6.04 21.15
N ALA A 126 6.99 5.96 20.13
CA ALA A 126 7.37 6.10 18.73
C ALA A 126 7.94 7.50 18.45
N GLN A 127 7.30 8.55 18.96
CA GLN A 127 7.79 9.92 18.82
C GLN A 127 9.16 10.11 19.48
N ASN A 128 9.36 9.57 20.68
CA ASN A 128 10.65 9.65 21.37
C ASN A 128 11.75 8.87 20.61
N ALA A 129 11.43 7.68 20.11
CA ALA A 129 12.37 6.85 19.36
C ALA A 129 12.74 7.39 17.98
N ALA A 130 11.85 8.17 17.36
CA ALA A 130 12.13 8.91 16.14
C ALA A 130 12.95 10.18 16.41
N ALA A 131 12.66 10.90 17.51
CA ALA A 131 13.37 12.12 17.88
C ALA A 131 14.80 11.88 18.38
N ASP A 132 15.04 10.73 19.03
CA ASP A 132 16.34 10.34 19.56
C ASP A 132 16.79 8.98 18.97
N PRO A 133 17.59 8.99 17.89
CA PRO A 133 18.17 7.77 17.30
C PRO A 133 19.10 7.01 18.25
N GLU A 134 19.72 7.70 19.21
CA GLU A 134 20.64 7.09 20.18
C GLU A 134 19.91 6.43 21.36
N TRP A 135 18.58 6.58 21.44
CA TRP A 135 17.80 5.93 22.47
C TRP A 135 17.95 4.41 22.36
N GLN A 136 18.60 3.82 23.36
CA GLN A 136 18.83 2.37 23.42
C GLN A 136 17.53 1.65 23.79
N ILE A 137 16.95 0.97 22.81
CA ILE A 137 15.79 0.11 22.98
C ILE A 137 16.29 -1.33 22.90
N LYS A 138 15.97 -2.15 23.90
CA LYS A 138 16.33 -3.56 23.87
C LYS A 138 15.49 -4.29 22.80
N PRO A 139 16.09 -4.84 21.73
CA PRO A 139 15.32 -5.54 20.71
C PRO A 139 14.77 -6.86 21.26
N PHE A 140 13.61 -7.29 20.76
CA PHE A 140 13.20 -8.69 20.87
C PHE A 140 13.99 -9.54 19.89
N SER A 141 14.58 -10.63 20.40
CA SER A 141 15.30 -11.61 19.58
C SER A 141 14.37 -12.64 18.96
N GLU A 142 13.32 -13.06 19.69
CA GLU A 142 12.33 -14.03 19.22
C GLU A 142 10.97 -13.79 19.88
N ILE A 143 9.89 -13.95 19.11
CA ILE A 143 8.53 -13.99 19.62
C ILE A 143 8.02 -15.42 19.46
N ALA A 144 7.87 -16.13 20.58
CA ALA A 144 7.38 -17.49 20.58
C ALA A 144 5.95 -17.55 20.00
N GLY A 145 5.76 -18.39 18.97
CA GLY A 145 4.44 -18.67 18.38
C GLY A 145 3.92 -17.63 17.38
N GLN A 146 4.60 -16.49 17.20
CA GLN A 146 4.21 -15.46 16.22
C GLN A 146 5.42 -15.02 15.41
N GLY A 147 5.83 -15.87 14.46
CA GLY A 147 6.84 -15.49 13.47
C GLY A 147 6.33 -14.39 12.54
N PRO A 148 7.24 -13.73 11.78
CA PRO A 148 6.85 -12.76 10.76
C PRO A 148 5.94 -13.41 9.70
N ALA A 149 5.05 -12.62 9.11
CA ALA A 149 4.18 -13.03 8.01
C ALA A 149 4.99 -13.44 6.78
N ALA A 150 4.36 -14.18 5.87
CA ALA A 150 5.01 -14.76 4.70
C ALA A 150 5.74 -13.71 3.84
N MET A 151 5.12 -12.54 3.61
CA MET A 151 5.75 -11.46 2.82
C MET A 151 6.98 -10.88 3.52
N THR A 152 6.88 -10.59 4.82
CA THR A 152 8.03 -10.13 5.62
C THR A 152 9.16 -11.14 5.58
N ARG A 153 8.85 -12.44 5.70
CA ARG A 153 9.86 -13.51 5.59
C ARG A 153 10.48 -13.57 4.20
N ALA A 154 9.68 -13.48 3.15
CA ALA A 154 10.15 -13.55 1.78
C ALA A 154 11.11 -12.39 1.47
N LEU A 155 10.72 -11.16 1.80
CA LEU A 155 11.58 -10.00 1.58
C LEU A 155 12.87 -10.11 2.41
N PHE A 156 12.75 -10.27 3.73
CA PHE A 156 13.92 -10.16 4.60
C PHE A 156 14.87 -11.34 4.44
N TYR A 157 14.37 -12.58 4.41
CA TYR A 157 15.25 -13.74 4.35
C TYR A 157 15.64 -14.14 2.93
N ASN A 158 14.76 -13.99 1.93
CA ASN A 158 15.09 -14.46 0.58
C ASN A 158 15.68 -13.37 -0.31
N VAL A 159 15.29 -12.11 -0.14
CA VAL A 159 15.78 -10.99 -0.96
C VAL A 159 16.94 -10.27 -0.28
N LEU A 160 16.79 -9.93 1.01
CA LEU A 160 17.78 -9.14 1.73
C LEU A 160 18.82 -9.98 2.50
N ASP A 161 18.61 -11.29 2.61
CA ASP A 161 19.41 -12.24 3.41
C ASP A 161 19.68 -11.75 4.85
N ARG A 162 18.65 -11.17 5.48
CA ARG A 162 18.74 -10.51 6.79
C ARG A 162 17.51 -10.78 7.65
N GLY A 163 17.68 -10.67 8.97
CA GLY A 163 16.57 -10.81 9.93
C GLY A 163 15.75 -9.52 10.06
N PRO A 164 14.41 -9.54 9.99
CA PRO A 164 13.59 -8.33 10.15
C PRO A 164 13.67 -7.73 11.55
N LEU A 165 13.95 -8.55 12.57
CA LEU A 165 14.01 -8.10 13.97
C LEU A 165 15.25 -7.24 14.29
N GLU A 166 16.32 -7.40 13.52
CA GLU A 166 17.63 -6.80 13.80
C GLU A 166 18.03 -5.76 12.76
N THR A 167 17.34 -5.72 11.62
CA THR A 167 17.74 -4.92 10.47
C THR A 167 16.81 -3.72 10.31
N SER A 168 17.38 -2.53 10.41
CA SER A 168 16.71 -1.24 10.13
C SER A 168 16.81 -0.87 8.65
N LEU A 169 15.94 0.03 8.19
CA LEU A 169 16.01 0.54 6.81
C LEU A 169 17.34 1.23 6.50
N ALA A 170 17.90 1.97 7.44
CA ALA A 170 19.21 2.60 7.26
C ALA A 170 20.31 1.55 7.02
N GLN A 171 20.25 0.42 7.72
CA GLN A 171 21.19 -0.69 7.50
C GLN A 171 20.94 -1.42 6.18
N ILE A 172 19.68 -1.54 5.72
CA ILE A 172 19.37 -2.08 4.40
C ILE A 172 19.98 -1.18 3.34
N ALA A 173 19.66 0.12 3.37
CA ALA A 173 20.17 1.10 2.42
C ALA A 173 21.71 1.15 2.38
N ALA A 174 22.37 1.02 3.54
CA ALA A 174 23.83 1.03 3.62
C ALA A 174 24.52 -0.21 3.02
N VAL A 175 23.79 -1.31 2.83
CA VAL A 175 24.34 -2.58 2.31
C VAL A 175 23.82 -2.88 0.89
N LEU A 176 22.87 -2.12 0.38
CA LEU A 176 22.47 -2.23 -1.00
C LEU A 176 23.68 -1.98 -1.93
N PRO A 177 23.84 -2.79 -2.98
CA PRO A 177 24.88 -2.57 -3.98
C PRO A 177 24.65 -1.24 -4.72
N GLU A 178 25.68 -0.75 -5.42
CA GLU A 178 25.51 0.45 -6.24
C GLU A 178 24.42 0.21 -7.31
N PRO A 179 23.41 1.09 -7.41
CA PRO A 179 22.32 0.90 -8.35
C PRO A 179 22.83 0.88 -9.78
N VAL A 180 22.29 -0.04 -10.58
CA VAL A 180 22.59 -0.08 -12.01
C VAL A 180 22.09 1.22 -12.64
N PRO A 181 22.87 1.88 -13.51
CA PRO A 181 22.41 3.04 -14.24
C PRO A 181 21.10 2.69 -14.94
N ALA A 182 20.05 3.47 -14.68
CA ALA A 182 18.83 3.34 -15.44
C ALA A 182 19.22 3.47 -16.91
N LEU A 183 18.99 2.41 -17.69
CA LEU A 183 19.20 2.47 -19.13
C LEU A 183 18.43 3.71 -19.61
N PRO A 184 19.09 4.64 -20.33
CA PRO A 184 18.43 5.85 -20.80
C PRO A 184 17.22 5.38 -21.58
N ALA A 185 16.01 5.66 -21.07
CA ALA A 185 14.74 5.09 -21.51
C ALA A 185 14.83 4.74 -22.99
N ASP A 186 15.21 3.50 -23.25
CA ASP A 186 15.44 3.06 -24.61
C ASP A 186 14.06 3.21 -25.22
N LYS A 187 13.95 4.00 -26.30
CA LYS A 187 12.69 4.34 -26.99
C LYS A 187 11.69 3.23 -26.73
N PRO A 188 10.51 3.51 -26.13
CA PRO A 188 9.64 2.50 -25.55
C PRO A 188 9.64 1.28 -26.45
N SER A 189 10.41 0.27 -26.04
CA SER A 189 10.49 -0.95 -26.80
C SER A 189 9.06 -1.48 -26.77
N PRO A 190 8.43 -1.72 -27.93
CA PRO A 190 7.01 -1.98 -27.97
C PRO A 190 6.76 -3.31 -27.28
N THR A 191 6.47 -3.26 -25.98
CA THR A 191 5.70 -4.28 -25.30
C THR A 191 4.32 -4.16 -25.88
N ALA A 192 4.16 -4.81 -27.03
CA ALA A 192 2.93 -5.03 -27.74
C ALA A 192 2.03 -5.93 -26.89
N VAL A 193 1.44 -5.33 -25.87
CA VAL A 193 0.04 -5.44 -25.49
C VAL A 193 -0.32 -4.00 -25.15
N ASP A 194 -1.24 -3.39 -25.92
CA ASP A 194 -1.65 -1.98 -25.80
C ASP A 194 -1.64 -1.49 -24.33
N ASP A 195 -0.73 -0.57 -24.00
CA ASP A 195 -0.88 0.23 -22.78
C ASP A 195 -2.01 1.24 -23.05
N GLU A 196 -3.23 0.74 -22.92
CA GLU A 196 -4.48 1.45 -23.20
C GLU A 196 -4.54 2.78 -22.45
N LEU A 197 -3.96 2.84 -21.25
CA LEU A 197 -3.81 4.05 -20.48
C LEU A 197 -2.92 5.07 -21.20
N THR A 198 -1.72 4.68 -21.59
CA THR A 198 -0.79 5.57 -22.31
C THR A 198 -1.39 6.01 -23.64
N VAL A 199 -1.98 5.11 -24.41
CA VAL A 199 -2.64 5.42 -25.68
C VAL A 199 -3.79 6.40 -25.48
N THR A 200 -4.60 6.21 -24.44
CA THR A 200 -5.71 7.10 -24.11
C THR A 200 -5.21 8.48 -23.68
N ILE A 201 -4.20 8.57 -22.81
CA ILE A 201 -3.63 9.85 -22.37
C ILE A 201 -3.01 10.61 -23.54
N GLU A 202 -2.24 9.93 -24.41
CA GLU A 202 -1.66 10.52 -25.60
C GLU A 202 -2.74 11.03 -26.56
N TRP A 203 -3.80 10.25 -26.78
CA TRP A 203 -4.93 10.65 -27.62
C TRP A 203 -5.66 11.87 -27.03
N LEU A 204 -5.97 11.86 -25.74
CA LEU A 204 -6.65 12.98 -25.07
C LEU A 204 -5.79 14.25 -25.08
N GLY A 205 -4.47 14.10 -24.96
CA GLY A 205 -3.51 15.20 -25.11
C GLY A 205 -3.45 15.75 -26.54
N ALA A 206 -3.51 14.88 -27.56
CA ALA A 206 -3.46 15.27 -28.97
C ALA A 206 -4.77 15.90 -29.48
N TYR A 207 -5.91 15.56 -28.89
CA TYR A 207 -7.24 16.00 -29.34
C TYR A 207 -8.04 16.72 -28.25
N PRO A 208 -7.60 17.91 -27.78
CA PRO A 208 -8.22 18.61 -26.65
C PRO A 208 -9.68 19.04 -26.90
N ASP A 209 -10.10 19.22 -28.16
CA ASP A 209 -11.47 19.63 -28.51
C ASP A 209 -12.45 18.45 -28.57
N ARG A 210 -11.99 17.21 -28.35
CA ARG A 210 -12.79 15.98 -28.50
C ARG A 210 -13.32 15.42 -27.19
N TRP A 211 -12.94 16.01 -26.07
CA TRP A 211 -13.38 15.59 -24.74
C TRP A 211 -13.44 16.80 -23.81
N ASN A 212 -14.15 16.66 -22.69
CA ASN A 212 -14.23 17.71 -21.68
C ASN A 212 -13.46 17.29 -20.40
N PRO A 213 -12.39 18.01 -20.01
CA PRO A 213 -11.65 17.73 -18.79
C PRO A 213 -12.50 17.70 -17.51
N ASP A 214 -13.58 18.47 -17.47
CA ASP A 214 -14.49 18.53 -16.31
C ASP A 214 -15.34 17.25 -16.14
N ASP A 215 -15.33 16.34 -17.11
CA ASP A 215 -16.01 15.05 -17.00
C ASP A 215 -15.26 14.09 -16.07
N VAL A 216 -13.93 14.23 -15.95
CA VAL A 216 -13.10 13.43 -15.03
C VAL A 216 -13.47 13.62 -13.56
N PRO A 217 -13.45 14.85 -12.99
CA PRO A 217 -13.86 15.04 -11.59
C PRO A 217 -15.34 14.72 -11.36
N ARG A 218 -16.20 14.90 -12.37
CA ARG A 218 -17.62 14.53 -12.28
C ARG A 218 -17.80 13.02 -12.15
N ALA A 219 -17.14 12.25 -13.01
CA ALA A 219 -17.18 10.78 -12.96
C ALA A 219 -16.58 10.25 -11.65
N LEU A 220 -15.46 10.82 -11.18
CA LEU A 220 -14.87 10.48 -9.88
C LEU A 220 -15.82 10.78 -8.70
N SER A 221 -16.59 11.88 -8.77
CA SER A 221 -17.58 12.20 -7.75
C SER A 221 -18.71 11.16 -7.70
N VAL A 222 -19.18 10.69 -8.85
CA VAL A 222 -20.17 9.60 -8.93
C VAL A 222 -19.60 8.31 -8.32
N LEU A 223 -18.38 7.93 -8.68
CA LEU A 223 -17.72 6.72 -8.14
C LEU A 223 -17.51 6.78 -6.62
N LYS A 224 -17.21 7.98 -6.08
CA LYS A 224 -17.12 8.22 -4.64
C LYS A 224 -18.47 8.04 -3.92
N GLU A 225 -19.58 8.33 -4.62
CA GLU A 225 -20.94 8.36 -4.07
C GLU A 225 -21.74 7.06 -4.28
N LYS A 226 -21.30 6.12 -5.13
CA LYS A 226 -21.87 4.76 -5.32
C LYS A 226 -21.80 3.84 -4.06
N ARG A 227 -21.72 4.42 -2.86
CA ARG A 227 -21.40 3.78 -1.57
C ARG A 227 -22.53 2.92 -0.96
N GLU A 228 -23.77 2.98 -1.44
CA GLU A 228 -24.91 2.67 -0.56
C GLU A 228 -25.92 1.59 -0.99
N GLU A 229 -25.91 1.03 -2.21
CA GLU A 229 -27.07 0.25 -2.68
C GLU A 229 -26.87 -1.27 -2.94
N ALA A 230 -25.65 -1.81 -2.94
CA ALA A 230 -25.41 -3.22 -3.24
C ALA A 230 -24.76 -4.03 -2.07
N PRO A 231 -25.35 -5.17 -1.63
CA PRO A 231 -24.80 -6.01 -0.55
C PRO A 231 -23.44 -6.65 -0.86
N GLU A 232 -23.10 -6.84 -2.14
CA GLU A 232 -21.85 -7.46 -2.60
C GLU A 232 -20.66 -6.48 -2.61
N TRP A 233 -20.92 -5.18 -2.42
CA TRP A 233 -19.95 -4.10 -2.56
C TRP A 233 -19.20 -3.72 -1.26
N HIS A 234 -19.35 -4.48 -0.18
CA HIS A 234 -18.99 -3.99 1.15
C HIS A 234 -17.49 -3.79 1.45
N PHE A 235 -16.59 -4.51 0.77
CA PHE A 235 -15.14 -4.36 0.94
C PHE A 235 -14.48 -3.72 -0.28
N GLU A 236 -14.69 -4.31 -1.46
CA GLU A 236 -14.12 -3.84 -2.72
C GLU A 236 -14.65 -2.46 -3.14
N GLY A 237 -15.95 -2.22 -2.98
CA GLY A 237 -16.55 -0.91 -3.22
C GLY A 237 -15.95 0.20 -2.33
N LYS A 238 -15.53 -0.13 -1.10
CA LYS A 238 -14.82 0.83 -0.23
C LYS A 238 -13.42 1.15 -0.75
N ILE A 239 -12.72 0.16 -1.32
CA ILE A 239 -11.40 0.35 -1.92
C ILE A 239 -11.51 1.24 -3.17
N LEU A 240 -12.49 0.96 -4.03
CA LEU A 240 -12.78 1.75 -5.24
C LEU A 240 -13.18 3.19 -4.89
N ALA A 241 -14.13 3.38 -3.98
CA ALA A 241 -14.57 4.71 -3.56
C ALA A 241 -13.43 5.52 -2.89
N ARG A 242 -12.55 4.86 -2.14
CA ARG A 242 -11.36 5.51 -1.55
C ARG A 242 -10.37 5.91 -2.64
N GLY A 243 -10.11 5.02 -3.61
CA GLY A 243 -9.27 5.33 -4.78
C GLY A 243 -9.80 6.54 -5.56
N ALA A 244 -11.09 6.53 -5.89
CA ALA A 244 -11.76 7.64 -6.56
C ALA A 244 -11.70 8.95 -5.74
N ALA A 245 -11.88 8.88 -4.42
CA ALA A 245 -11.76 10.05 -3.54
C ALA A 245 -10.34 10.61 -3.51
N HIS A 246 -9.30 9.77 -3.53
CA HIS A 246 -7.91 10.22 -3.61
C HIS A 246 -7.62 10.91 -4.94
N LEU A 247 -8.04 10.33 -6.05
CA LEU A 247 -7.89 10.91 -7.40
C LEU A 247 -8.67 12.23 -7.54
N HIS A 248 -9.86 12.32 -6.95
CA HIS A 248 -10.65 13.56 -6.96
C HIS A 248 -9.94 14.70 -6.20
N ARG A 249 -9.38 14.41 -5.01
CA ARG A 249 -8.58 15.39 -4.26
C ARG A 249 -7.30 15.77 -5.00
N LEU A 250 -6.70 14.84 -5.75
CA LEU A 250 -5.55 15.14 -6.60
C LEU A 250 -5.94 16.15 -7.68
N TYR A 251 -7.07 15.93 -8.36
CA TYR A 251 -7.62 16.89 -9.33
C TYR A 251 -7.83 18.28 -8.72
N GLU A 252 -8.53 18.37 -7.59
CA GLU A 252 -8.83 19.64 -6.91
C GLU A 252 -7.58 20.44 -6.55
N ARG A 253 -6.47 19.75 -6.24
CA ARG A 253 -5.18 20.38 -5.93
C ARG A 253 -4.41 20.82 -7.18
N LEU A 254 -4.49 20.04 -8.26
CA LEU A 254 -3.73 20.29 -9.48
C LEU A 254 -4.41 21.34 -10.38
N ALA A 255 -5.73 21.27 -10.55
CA ALA A 255 -6.46 22.10 -11.52
C ALA A 255 -6.22 23.61 -11.35
N PRO A 256 -6.15 24.20 -10.13
CA PRO A 256 -5.84 25.62 -9.96
C PRO A 256 -4.42 26.03 -10.37
N VAL A 257 -3.47 25.08 -10.41
CA VAL A 257 -2.04 25.33 -10.63
C VAL A 257 -1.65 25.11 -12.08
N ILE A 258 -2.09 23.99 -12.66
CA ILE A 258 -1.65 23.54 -13.99
C ILE A 258 -2.77 23.59 -15.03
N GLY A 259 -3.99 23.95 -14.64
CA GLY A 259 -5.16 23.93 -15.51
C GLY A 259 -5.95 22.63 -15.42
N ALA A 260 -7.25 22.70 -15.75
CA ALA A 260 -8.19 21.58 -15.67
C ALA A 260 -7.77 20.39 -16.56
N ARG A 261 -7.29 20.68 -17.78
CA ARG A 261 -6.89 19.66 -18.75
C ARG A 261 -5.68 18.87 -18.29
N GLU A 262 -4.60 19.55 -17.92
CA GLU A 262 -3.37 18.92 -17.46
C GLU A 262 -3.60 18.18 -16.14
N ALA A 263 -4.45 18.71 -15.25
CA ALA A 263 -4.87 18.01 -14.05
C ALA A 263 -5.68 16.74 -14.34
N ALA A 264 -6.61 16.78 -15.31
CA ALA A 264 -7.38 15.60 -15.73
C ALA A 264 -6.48 14.50 -16.30
N LEU A 265 -5.53 14.85 -17.18
CA LEU A 265 -4.55 13.89 -17.72
C LEU A 265 -3.65 13.31 -16.64
N ALA A 266 -3.16 14.13 -15.71
CA ALA A 266 -2.35 13.67 -14.58
C ALA A 266 -3.13 12.71 -13.68
N VAL A 267 -4.42 12.97 -13.46
CA VAL A 267 -5.31 12.12 -12.67
C VAL A 267 -5.59 10.79 -13.37
N LEU A 268 -5.79 10.79 -14.70
CA LEU A 268 -5.88 9.57 -15.48
C LEU A 268 -4.58 8.76 -15.37
N GLY A 269 -3.41 9.37 -15.54
CA GLY A 269 -2.13 8.66 -15.36
C GLY A 269 -1.93 8.12 -13.95
N ALA A 270 -2.43 8.81 -12.93
CA ALA A 270 -2.33 8.39 -11.53
C ALA A 270 -3.20 7.16 -11.20
N THR A 271 -4.12 6.73 -12.07
CA THR A 271 -4.87 5.48 -11.85
C THR A 271 -3.93 4.27 -11.80
N ALA A 272 -2.84 4.25 -12.58
CA ALA A 272 -1.83 3.19 -12.57
C ALA A 272 -1.12 3.03 -11.20
N MET A 273 -1.16 4.05 -10.35
CA MET A 273 -0.59 3.99 -9.00
C MET A 273 -1.51 3.24 -8.00
N LEU A 274 -2.74 2.93 -8.40
CA LEU A 274 -3.71 2.21 -7.58
C LEU A 274 -3.68 0.72 -7.93
N VAL A 275 -2.94 -0.06 -7.15
CA VAL A 275 -2.62 -1.46 -7.46
C VAL A 275 -3.36 -2.49 -6.59
N HIS A 276 -4.35 -2.06 -5.79
CA HIS A 276 -5.08 -3.00 -4.94
C HIS A 276 -5.97 -3.90 -5.80
N PRO A 277 -5.90 -5.24 -5.64
CA PRO A 277 -6.73 -6.16 -6.41
C PRO A 277 -8.21 -6.06 -6.00
N VAL A 278 -9.09 -6.17 -6.99
CA VAL A 278 -10.55 -6.08 -6.89
C VAL A 278 -11.14 -7.17 -7.80
N THR A 279 -12.12 -7.92 -7.31
CA THR A 279 -12.75 -9.05 -8.00
C THR A 279 -14.23 -8.75 -8.28
N LEU A 280 -14.52 -8.27 -9.49
CA LEU A 280 -15.89 -7.94 -9.92
C LEU A 280 -16.28 -8.80 -11.13
N GLY A 281 -17.48 -9.37 -11.11
CA GLY A 281 -18.00 -10.16 -12.25
C GLY A 281 -17.15 -11.39 -12.63
N GLY A 282 -16.35 -11.92 -11.70
CA GLY A 282 -15.43 -13.04 -11.96
C GLY A 282 -14.10 -12.67 -12.62
N ALA A 283 -13.87 -11.38 -12.92
CA ALA A 283 -12.59 -10.85 -13.35
C ALA A 283 -11.84 -10.21 -12.17
N SER A 284 -10.52 -10.46 -12.09
CA SER A 284 -9.64 -9.83 -11.10
C SER A 284 -8.86 -8.72 -11.79
N LEU A 285 -9.09 -7.48 -11.39
CA LEU A 285 -8.42 -6.28 -11.89
C LEU A 285 -7.83 -5.49 -10.71
N THR A 286 -6.91 -4.57 -10.98
CA THR A 286 -6.54 -3.56 -9.97
C THR A 286 -7.65 -2.52 -9.85
N ASN A 287 -7.76 -1.88 -8.69
CA ASN A 287 -8.68 -0.76 -8.50
C ASN A 287 -8.35 0.41 -9.44
N GLY A 288 -7.09 0.59 -9.81
CA GLY A 288 -6.65 1.55 -10.82
C GLY A 288 -7.22 1.27 -12.20
N GLU A 289 -7.04 0.06 -12.71
CA GLU A 289 -7.58 -0.38 -14.01
C GLU A 289 -9.10 -0.25 -14.05
N TRP A 290 -9.79 -0.69 -13.00
CA TRP A 290 -11.25 -0.58 -12.93
C TRP A 290 -11.72 0.88 -12.97
N ILE A 291 -11.10 1.76 -12.17
CA ILE A 291 -11.45 3.18 -12.15
C ILE A 291 -11.13 3.81 -13.51
N PHE A 292 -9.98 3.49 -14.10
CA PHE A 292 -9.60 3.99 -15.42
C PHE A 292 -10.63 3.62 -16.48
N ASN A 293 -11.06 2.36 -16.55
CA ASN A 293 -12.07 1.91 -17.51
C ASN A 293 -13.39 2.69 -17.37
N ARG A 294 -13.81 2.99 -16.13
CA ARG A 294 -15.02 3.81 -15.89
C ARG A 294 -14.84 5.26 -16.28
N LEU A 295 -13.68 5.84 -16.04
CA LEU A 295 -13.38 7.21 -16.49
C LEU A 295 -13.34 7.27 -18.02
N SER A 296 -12.67 6.32 -18.66
CA SER A 296 -12.62 6.22 -20.13
C SER A 296 -14.01 6.07 -20.72
N ALA A 297 -14.85 5.18 -20.19
CA ALA A 297 -16.23 5.03 -20.64
C ALA A 297 -17.03 6.34 -20.51
N ALA A 298 -16.90 7.04 -19.37
CA ALA A 298 -17.55 8.32 -19.15
C ALA A 298 -17.07 9.43 -20.11
N ILE A 299 -15.77 9.47 -20.41
CA ILE A 299 -15.16 10.46 -21.32
C ILE A 299 -15.58 10.20 -22.77
N PHE A 300 -15.61 8.93 -23.19
CA PHE A 300 -15.93 8.53 -24.56
C PHE A 300 -17.44 8.33 -24.80
N GLY A 301 -18.27 8.46 -23.76
CA GLY A 301 -19.72 8.25 -23.85
C GLY A 301 -20.10 6.80 -24.16
N ILE A 302 -19.30 5.83 -23.72
CA ILE A 302 -19.57 4.40 -23.86
C ILE A 302 -20.56 4.02 -22.75
N PRO A 303 -21.72 3.41 -23.07
CA PRO A 303 -22.69 2.98 -22.07
C PRO A 303 -22.08 1.93 -21.13
N ASP A 304 -22.45 2.00 -19.86
CA ASP A 304 -21.95 1.13 -18.80
C ASP A 304 -22.63 -0.24 -18.90
N GLU A 305 -21.92 -1.28 -19.32
CA GLU A 305 -22.49 -2.63 -19.58
C GLU A 305 -23.11 -3.26 -18.31
N GLU A 306 -22.72 -2.81 -17.11
CA GLU A 306 -23.32 -3.26 -15.84
C GLU A 306 -24.74 -2.71 -15.58
N GLU A 307 -25.19 -1.65 -16.27
CA GLU A 307 -26.56 -1.15 -16.15
C GLU A 307 -27.57 -1.99 -16.96
N GLU A 308 -27.12 -2.80 -17.93
CA GLU A 308 -28.00 -3.69 -18.70
C GLU A 308 -28.33 -5.00 -17.97
N GLU A 309 -27.41 -5.57 -17.16
CA GLU A 309 -27.69 -6.81 -16.41
C GLU A 309 -28.56 -6.59 -15.16
N ALA A 310 -28.55 -5.40 -14.56
CA ALA A 310 -29.43 -5.06 -13.42
C ALA A 310 -30.87 -4.71 -13.85
N GLY A 311 -31.11 -4.55 -15.15
CA GLY A 311 -32.41 -4.18 -15.75
C GLY A 311 -33.19 -5.35 -16.37
N ALA A 312 -32.70 -6.58 -16.29
CA ALA A 312 -33.31 -7.79 -16.86
C ALA A 312 -33.93 -8.71 -15.80
#